data_AF-A0A1F5NLC7-F1
#
_entry.id   AF-A0A1F5NLC7-F1
#
_cell.length_a   1.000
_cell.length_b   1.000
_cell.length_c   1.000
_cell.angle_alpha   90.00
_cell.angle_beta   90.00
_cell.angle_gamma   90.00
#
_symmetry.space_group_name_H-M   'P 1'
#
loop_
_entity.id
_entity.type
_entity.pdbx_description
1 polymer ?
#
loop_
_entity_poly.entity_id
_entity_poly.type
_entity_poly.pdbx_seq_one_letter_code
_entity_poly.pdbx_strand_id
1 'polypeptide(L)'
;MEENGKSMLNGKKKEEEGIDIKSLGLVEDIQKISRKAVVDGIIKPRLQEIFKFVGKEIKKSGFGTQVPSGLVICGGGALTVGALDQAKYVLGFPARIGAIEGLSGLVEEIESPVFALSAGLILYGVTQSPQSQMRLPVLSGGLPIKGMIQKGIDLVKSFLP
;
A
#
# COMPACT_ATOMS: atom_id res chain seq x y z
N MET A 1 -30.45 -45.96 10.39
CA MET A 1 -31.21 -44.71 10.60
C MET A 1 -30.24 -43.68 11.16
N GLU A 2 -29.68 -42.84 10.30
CA GLU A 2 -29.16 -41.47 10.57
C GLU A 2 -28.43 -41.01 9.29
N GLU A 3 -29.22 -40.64 8.29
CA GLU A 3 -28.75 -39.99 7.06
C GLU A 3 -29.52 -38.67 6.89
N ASN A 4 -29.44 -37.77 7.88
CA ASN A 4 -30.16 -36.49 7.86
C ASN A 4 -29.34 -35.35 8.49
N GLY A 5 -28.17 -35.06 7.92
CA GLY A 5 -27.34 -33.93 8.37
C GLY A 5 -26.78 -33.02 7.27
N LYS A 6 -26.95 -33.35 5.97
CA LYS A 6 -26.23 -32.64 4.88
C LYS A 6 -27.06 -31.67 4.03
N SER A 7 -28.32 -31.40 4.35
CA SER A 7 -29.20 -30.63 3.44
C SER A 7 -29.29 -29.12 3.67
N MET A 8 -28.64 -28.53 4.69
CA MET A 8 -28.95 -27.16 5.14
C MET A 8 -27.81 -26.14 4.99
N LEU A 9 -26.97 -26.26 3.96
CA LEU A 9 -25.99 -25.21 3.60
C LEU A 9 -26.03 -24.79 2.12
N ASN A 10 -26.95 -25.33 1.32
CA ASN A 10 -26.98 -25.09 -0.13
C ASN A 10 -27.92 -23.95 -0.58
N GLY A 11 -28.23 -23.00 0.31
CA GLY A 11 -29.38 -22.10 0.14
C GLY A 11 -29.10 -20.63 -0.20
N LYS A 12 -27.85 -20.14 -0.25
CA LYS A 12 -27.56 -18.74 -0.56
C LYS A 12 -26.25 -18.54 -1.33
N LYS A 13 -26.33 -18.53 -2.66
CA LYS A 13 -25.56 -17.70 -3.62
C LYS A 13 -25.70 -18.31 -5.02
N LYS A 14 -26.76 -17.95 -5.73
CA LYS A 14 -26.93 -18.32 -7.14
C LYS A 14 -27.45 -17.19 -8.04
N GLU A 15 -27.52 -15.96 -7.53
CA GLU A 15 -28.14 -14.83 -8.25
C GLU A 15 -27.18 -13.67 -8.62
N GLU A 16 -25.86 -13.79 -8.41
CA GLU A 16 -24.90 -12.70 -8.73
C GLU A 16 -23.68 -13.13 -9.59
N GLU A 17 -23.84 -13.98 -10.60
CA GLU A 17 -22.69 -14.44 -11.41
C GLU A 17 -22.51 -13.75 -12.78
N GLY A 18 -23.38 -12.78 -13.13
CA GLY A 18 -23.31 -12.04 -14.39
C GLY A 18 -22.82 -10.61 -14.20
N ILE A 19 -21.77 -10.23 -14.91
CA ILE A 19 -21.35 -8.83 -15.10
C ILE A 19 -22.24 -8.24 -16.20
N ASP A 20 -22.98 -7.18 -15.89
CA ASP A 20 -23.71 -6.40 -16.90
C ASP A 20 -22.72 -5.50 -17.63
N ILE A 21 -22.70 -5.61 -18.96
CA ILE A 21 -21.76 -4.89 -19.82
C ILE A 21 -22.46 -3.87 -20.74
N LYS A 22 -23.76 -3.61 -20.56
CA LYS A 22 -24.49 -2.59 -21.33
C LYS A 22 -23.88 -1.20 -21.20
N SER A 23 -23.37 -0.87 -20.01
CA SER A 23 -22.73 0.43 -19.75
C SER A 23 -21.40 0.64 -20.49
N LEU A 24 -20.86 -0.40 -21.14
CA LEU A 24 -19.61 -0.32 -21.89
C LEU A 24 -19.78 0.20 -23.33
N GLY A 25 -21.02 0.45 -23.78
CA GLY A 25 -21.28 1.06 -25.10
C GLY A 25 -20.83 0.19 -26.29
N LEU A 26 -20.85 -1.13 -26.12
CA LEU A 26 -20.44 -2.07 -27.16
C LEU A 26 -21.44 -2.08 -28.31
N VAL A 27 -20.95 -2.26 -29.55
CA VAL A 27 -21.77 -2.35 -30.77
C VAL A 27 -22.68 -3.58 -30.75
N GLU A 28 -22.24 -4.63 -30.07
CA GLU A 28 -22.97 -5.88 -29.92
C GLU A 28 -23.92 -5.82 -28.72
N ASP A 29 -25.13 -6.34 -28.90
CA ASP A 29 -26.22 -6.33 -27.91
C ASP A 29 -26.04 -7.40 -26.82
N ILE A 30 -24.81 -7.57 -26.33
CA ILE A 30 -24.47 -8.53 -25.27
C ILE A 30 -24.84 -7.91 -23.93
N GLN A 31 -25.79 -8.53 -23.23
CA GLN A 31 -26.35 -7.96 -22.01
C GLN A 31 -25.61 -8.37 -20.73
N LYS A 32 -25.15 -9.63 -20.65
CA LYS A 32 -24.50 -10.17 -19.44
C LYS A 32 -23.44 -11.19 -19.80
N ILE A 33 -22.30 -11.15 -19.10
CA ILE A 33 -21.24 -12.14 -19.20
C ILE A 33 -20.95 -12.76 -17.84
N SER A 34 -20.65 -14.06 -17.80
CA SER A 34 -20.27 -14.72 -16.55
C SER A 34 -18.97 -14.12 -15.99
N ARG A 35 -18.97 -13.75 -14.71
CA ARG A 35 -17.76 -13.31 -14.01
C ARG A 35 -16.65 -14.35 -14.10
N LYS A 36 -17.00 -15.64 -13.99
CA LYS A 36 -16.04 -16.75 -14.10
C LYS A 36 -15.41 -16.79 -15.49
N ALA A 37 -16.19 -16.61 -16.55
CA ALA A 37 -15.68 -16.58 -17.91
C ALA A 37 -14.67 -15.44 -18.13
N VAL A 38 -14.95 -14.25 -17.60
CA VAL A 38 -14.01 -13.11 -17.66
C VAL A 38 -12.74 -13.39 -16.86
N VAL A 39 -12.87 -13.89 -15.63
CA VAL A 39 -11.72 -14.16 -14.76
C VAL A 39 -10.81 -15.24 -15.36
N ASP A 40 -11.38 -16.40 -15.72
CA ASP A 40 -10.60 -17.54 -16.19
C ASP A 40 -10.16 -17.41 -17.65
N GLY A 41 -10.99 -16.80 -18.49
CA GLY A 41 -10.75 -16.69 -19.93
C GLY A 41 -9.96 -15.45 -20.35
N ILE A 42 -9.95 -14.38 -19.55
CA ILE A 42 -9.34 -13.10 -19.93
C ILE A 42 -8.32 -12.63 -18.89
N ILE A 43 -8.75 -12.42 -17.64
CA ILE A 43 -7.90 -11.82 -16.59
C ILE A 43 -6.72 -12.74 -16.27
N LYS A 44 -6.98 -14.02 -16.03
CA LYS A 44 -5.96 -14.99 -15.64
C LYS A 44 -4.88 -15.19 -16.73
N PRO A 45 -5.19 -15.41 -18.02
CA PRO A 45 -4.19 -15.44 -19.08
C PRO A 45 -3.34 -14.17 -19.16
N ARG A 46 -3.95 -12.99 -18.99
CA ARG A 46 -3.23 -11.72 -19.04
C ARG A 46 -2.27 -11.56 -17.86
N LEU A 47 -2.71 -11.91 -16.65
CA LEU A 47 -1.84 -11.93 -15.48
C LEU A 47 -0.66 -12.89 -15.68
N GLN A 48 -0.90 -14.07 -16.25
CA GLN A 48 0.18 -15.03 -16.52
C GLN A 48 1.21 -14.48 -17.50
N GLU A 49 0.77 -13.79 -18.54
CA GLU A 49 1.64 -13.13 -19.51
C GLU A 49 2.50 -12.04 -18.83
N ILE A 50 1.88 -11.18 -18.02
CA ILE A 50 2.58 -10.13 -17.26
C ILE A 50 3.65 -10.75 -16.35
N PHE A 51 3.30 -11.79 -15.58
CA PHE A 51 4.27 -12.43 -14.68
C PHE A 51 5.36 -13.20 -15.43
N LYS A 52 5.10 -13.70 -16.65
CA LYS A 52 6.16 -14.25 -17.51
C LYS A 52 7.16 -13.16 -17.91
N PHE A 53 6.71 -11.95 -18.22
CA PHE A 53 7.61 -10.83 -18.49
C PHE A 53 8.40 -10.41 -17.26
N VAL A 54 7.75 -10.32 -16.09
CA VAL A 54 8.42 -10.06 -14.81
C VAL A 54 9.51 -11.11 -14.55
N GLY A 55 9.21 -12.39 -14.74
CA GLY A 55 10.17 -13.48 -14.56
C GLY A 55 11.36 -13.41 -15.52
N LYS A 56 11.15 -12.95 -16.76
CA LYS A 56 12.25 -12.70 -17.71
C LYS A 56 13.17 -11.58 -17.21
N GLU A 57 12.60 -10.48 -16.70
CA GLU A 57 13.39 -9.35 -16.21
C GLU A 57 14.17 -9.71 -14.93
N ILE A 58 13.55 -10.46 -14.01
CA ILE A 58 14.23 -10.98 -12.81
C ILE A 58 15.43 -11.84 -13.22
N LYS A 59 15.27 -12.75 -14.19
CA LYS A 59 16.38 -13.57 -14.68
C LYS A 59 17.49 -12.72 -15.31
N LYS A 60 17.11 -11.74 -16.13
CA LYS A 60 18.04 -10.82 -16.79
C LYS A 60 18.84 -9.98 -15.79
N SER A 61 18.26 -9.64 -14.65
CA SER A 61 18.92 -8.88 -13.59
C SER A 61 20.06 -9.65 -12.87
N GLY A 62 20.14 -10.98 -13.04
CA GLY A 62 21.09 -11.84 -12.34
C GLY A 62 20.66 -12.27 -10.94
N PHE A 63 19.61 -11.66 -10.37
CA PHE A 63 19.15 -11.94 -9.00
C PHE A 63 18.15 -13.10 -8.87
N GLY A 64 17.88 -13.86 -9.93
CA GLY A 64 16.82 -14.87 -9.94
C GLY A 64 16.92 -15.96 -8.85
N THR A 65 18.12 -16.27 -8.37
CA THR A 65 18.36 -17.22 -7.26
C THR A 65 18.51 -16.54 -5.90
N GLN A 66 18.48 -15.21 -5.86
CA GLN A 66 18.76 -14.38 -4.67
C GLN A 66 17.52 -13.62 -4.19
N VAL A 67 16.33 -14.19 -4.36
CA VAL A 67 15.05 -13.57 -3.96
C VAL A 67 14.40 -14.33 -2.78
N PRO A 68 15.07 -14.47 -1.61
CA PRO A 68 14.56 -15.29 -0.50
C PRO A 68 13.22 -14.76 0.04
N SER A 69 13.02 -13.44 -0.02
CA SER A 69 11.79 -12.77 0.43
C SER A 69 10.64 -12.82 -0.58
N GLY A 70 10.87 -13.40 -1.77
CA GLY A 70 9.89 -13.51 -2.83
C GLY A 70 9.50 -12.17 -3.48
N LEU A 71 8.32 -12.14 -4.10
CA LEU A 71 7.76 -10.98 -4.78
C LEU A 71 6.81 -10.18 -3.87
N VAL A 72 6.92 -8.85 -3.91
CA VAL A 72 5.93 -7.93 -3.32
C VAL A 72 5.20 -7.21 -4.45
N ILE A 73 3.88 -7.29 -4.47
CA ILE A 73 3.03 -6.65 -5.49
C ILE A 73 2.35 -5.43 -4.86
N CYS A 74 2.53 -4.26 -5.45
CA CYS A 74 1.96 -3.00 -4.99
C CYS A 74 1.19 -2.29 -6.12
N GLY A 75 0.50 -1.20 -5.79
CA GLY A 75 -0.36 -0.44 -6.70
C GLY A 75 -1.76 -1.05 -6.86
N GLY A 76 -2.64 -0.37 -7.61
CA GLY A 76 -4.00 -0.86 -7.83
C GLY A 76 -4.08 -2.20 -8.58
N GLY A 77 -3.11 -2.48 -9.46
CA GLY A 77 -3.01 -3.75 -10.15
C GLY A 77 -2.83 -4.96 -9.21
N ALA A 78 -2.29 -4.74 -8.02
CA ALA A 78 -2.12 -5.77 -6.98
C ALA A 78 -3.46 -6.34 -6.50
N LEU A 79 -4.54 -5.54 -6.57
CA LEU A 79 -5.90 -5.92 -6.16
C LEU A 79 -6.69 -6.63 -7.28
N THR A 80 -6.07 -6.87 -8.43
CA THR A 80 -6.70 -7.63 -9.51
C THR A 80 -6.98 -9.06 -9.06
N VAL A 81 -8.20 -9.54 -9.31
CA VAL A 81 -8.61 -10.90 -8.96
C VAL A 81 -7.63 -11.95 -9.53
N GLY A 82 -7.12 -12.81 -8.65
CA GLY A 82 -6.18 -13.86 -9.00
C GLY A 82 -4.73 -13.39 -9.24
N ALA A 83 -4.39 -12.11 -9.06
CA ALA A 83 -3.04 -11.59 -9.27
C ALA A 83 -2.01 -12.32 -8.40
N LEU A 84 -2.28 -12.45 -7.10
CA LEU A 84 -1.39 -13.13 -6.17
C LEU A 84 -1.18 -14.60 -6.53
N ASP A 85 -2.24 -15.30 -6.91
CA ASP A 85 -2.20 -16.71 -7.27
C ASP A 85 -1.44 -16.93 -8.58
N GLN A 86 -1.66 -16.07 -9.58
CA GLN A 86 -0.94 -16.15 -10.85
C GLN A 86 0.53 -15.79 -10.70
N ALA A 87 0.89 -14.85 -9.82
CA ALA A 87 2.28 -14.55 -9.52
C ALA A 87 3.01 -15.78 -8.98
N LYS A 88 2.45 -16.43 -7.94
CA LYS A 88 3.01 -17.64 -7.33
C LYS A 88 3.10 -18.78 -8.35
N TYR A 89 2.04 -18.99 -9.13
CA TYR A 89 1.96 -20.05 -10.13
C TYR A 89 3.01 -19.90 -11.24
N VAL A 90 3.17 -18.69 -11.78
CA VAL A 90 4.09 -18.45 -12.92
C VAL A 90 5.54 -18.36 -12.49
N LEU A 91 5.81 -17.73 -11.34
CA LEU A 91 7.17 -17.44 -10.92
C LEU A 91 7.78 -18.57 -10.08
N GLY A 92 6.97 -19.33 -9.34
CA GLY A 92 7.43 -20.43 -8.51
C GLY A 92 8.11 -20.02 -7.20
N PHE A 93 8.07 -18.74 -6.83
CA PHE A 93 8.53 -18.23 -5.54
C PHE A 93 7.37 -17.63 -4.73
N PRO A 94 7.54 -17.44 -3.40
CA PRO A 94 6.56 -16.75 -2.57
C PRO A 94 6.21 -15.38 -3.14
N ALA A 95 4.95 -14.99 -3.04
CA ALA A 95 4.49 -13.64 -3.37
C ALA A 95 3.50 -13.17 -2.31
N ARG A 96 3.46 -11.85 -2.09
CA ARG A 96 2.49 -11.17 -1.21
C ARG A 96 2.06 -9.83 -1.79
N ILE A 97 0.90 -9.36 -1.35
CA ILE A 97 0.47 -7.98 -1.58
C ILE A 97 1.21 -7.10 -0.56
N GLY A 98 1.76 -5.98 -1.02
CA GLY A 98 2.43 -5.01 -0.16
C GLY A 98 1.43 -4.29 0.75
N ALA A 99 1.84 -4.03 1.97
CA ALA A 99 1.17 -3.12 2.90
C ALA A 99 2.07 -1.89 3.11
N ILE A 100 1.45 -0.76 3.40
CA ILE A 100 2.18 0.49 3.65
C ILE A 100 2.51 0.57 5.13
N GLU A 101 3.78 0.84 5.44
CA GLU A 101 4.29 0.99 6.80
C GLU A 101 4.99 2.36 6.95
N GLY A 102 5.08 2.89 8.17
CA GLY A 102 5.80 4.13 8.47
C GLY A 102 4.98 5.43 8.38
N LEU A 103 3.70 5.34 8.07
CA LEU A 103 2.74 6.45 8.16
C LEU A 103 1.83 6.25 9.38
N SER A 104 1.52 7.33 10.09
CA SER A 104 0.62 7.34 11.25
C SER A 104 -0.50 8.39 11.08
N GLY A 105 -1.60 8.25 11.82
CA GLY A 105 -2.77 9.14 11.70
C GLY A 105 -3.90 8.53 10.86
N LEU A 106 -4.17 9.10 9.67
CA LEU A 106 -5.27 8.72 8.77
C LEU A 106 -5.02 7.38 8.03
N VAL A 107 -4.51 6.38 8.75
CA VAL A 107 -3.87 5.18 8.20
C VAL A 107 -4.89 4.24 7.54
N GLU A 108 -6.09 4.10 8.11
CA GLU A 108 -7.10 3.13 7.63
C GLU A 108 -7.51 3.35 6.16
N GLU A 109 -7.58 4.61 5.70
CA GLU A 109 -7.94 4.90 4.30
C GLU A 109 -6.79 4.66 3.32
N ILE A 110 -5.54 4.73 3.80
CA ILE A 110 -4.34 4.70 2.95
C ILE A 110 -3.51 3.41 3.07
N GLU A 111 -3.93 2.43 3.87
CA GLU A 111 -3.25 1.14 4.01
C GLU A 111 -3.24 0.31 2.72
N SER A 112 -4.16 0.62 1.80
CA SER A 112 -4.29 -0.08 0.53
C SER A 112 -3.02 0.07 -0.33
N PRO A 113 -2.56 -1.01 -1.01
CA PRO A 113 -1.43 -0.96 -1.93
C PRO A 113 -1.60 0.04 -3.08
N VAL A 114 -2.84 0.49 -3.34
CA VAL A 114 -3.16 1.57 -4.30
C VAL A 114 -2.36 2.84 -4.02
N PHE A 115 -2.10 3.15 -2.75
CA PHE A 115 -1.41 4.36 -2.32
C PHE A 115 0.11 4.20 -2.16
N ALA A 116 0.66 3.03 -2.49
CA ALA A 116 2.07 2.71 -2.22
C ALA A 116 3.05 3.70 -2.87
N LEU A 117 2.72 4.23 -4.05
CA LEU A 117 3.55 5.23 -4.72
C LEU A 117 3.60 6.54 -3.94
N SER A 118 2.43 7.11 -3.61
CA SER A 118 2.34 8.38 -2.88
C SER A 118 2.94 8.28 -1.49
N ALA A 119 2.62 7.19 -0.77
CA ALA A 119 3.20 6.91 0.54
C ALA A 119 4.73 6.79 0.47
N GLY A 120 5.26 6.03 -0.49
CA GLY A 120 6.70 5.86 -0.69
C GLY A 120 7.41 7.18 -1.00
N LEU A 121 6.80 8.05 -1.82
CA LEU A 121 7.36 9.37 -2.14
C LEU A 121 7.40 10.30 -0.94
N ILE A 122 6.35 10.30 -0.11
CA ILE A 122 6.31 11.10 1.13
C ILE A 122 7.41 10.64 2.09
N LEU A 123 7.49 9.32 2.33
CA LEU A 123 8.51 8.73 3.20
C LEU A 123 9.92 9.02 2.68
N TYR A 124 10.13 8.91 1.37
CA TYR A 124 11.40 9.28 0.73
C TYR A 124 11.75 10.77 0.90
N GLY A 125 10.77 11.66 0.79
CA GLY A 125 10.99 13.10 1.03
C GLY A 125 11.36 13.41 2.49
N VAL A 126 10.77 12.68 3.45
CA VAL A 126 11.11 12.80 4.88
C VAL A 126 12.54 12.32 5.15
N THR A 127 12.98 11.21 4.53
CA THR A 127 14.35 10.70 4.73
C THR A 127 15.42 11.56 4.04
N GLN A 128 15.08 12.20 2.92
CA GLN A 128 15.99 13.07 2.18
C GLN A 128 16.00 14.53 2.64
N SER A 129 15.02 14.94 3.43
CA SER A 129 15.08 16.22 4.11
C SER A 129 16.31 16.17 5.01
N PRO A 130 17.37 16.97 4.77
CA PRO A 130 18.46 17.06 5.73
C PRO A 130 17.76 17.36 7.03
N GLN A 131 17.97 16.51 8.05
CA GLN A 131 17.41 16.73 9.37
C GLN A 131 17.55 18.21 9.60
N SER A 132 16.41 18.91 9.58
CA SER A 132 16.36 20.23 10.14
C SER A 132 16.60 19.86 11.59
N GLN A 133 17.89 19.82 11.97
CA GLN A 133 18.29 20.12 13.31
C GLN A 133 17.47 21.37 13.53
N MET A 134 16.39 21.20 14.29
CA MET A 134 15.77 22.30 14.97
C MET A 134 16.91 22.78 15.84
N ARG A 135 17.76 23.62 15.25
CA ARG A 135 18.78 24.40 15.91
C ARG A 135 17.90 25.36 16.69
N LEU A 136 17.40 24.89 17.84
CA LEU A 136 17.24 25.74 18.99
C LEU A 136 18.55 26.53 19.00
N PRO A 137 18.52 27.84 18.74
CA PRO A 137 19.73 28.62 18.75
C PRO A 137 20.27 28.46 20.16
N VAL A 138 21.27 27.59 20.32
CA VAL A 138 22.07 27.56 21.52
C VAL A 138 22.66 28.96 21.53
N LEU A 139 22.20 29.74 22.50
CA LEU A 139 22.62 31.09 22.84
C LEU A 139 24.12 31.08 23.23
N SER A 140 24.99 30.62 22.35
CA SER A 140 26.44 30.55 22.55
C SER A 140 27.07 31.69 21.76
N GLY A 141 27.16 32.85 22.41
CA GLY A 141 27.81 34.02 21.82
C GLY A 141 27.29 35.35 22.36
N GLY A 142 27.44 35.60 23.67
CA GLY A 142 27.38 36.95 24.23
C GLY A 142 25.99 37.60 24.30
N LEU A 143 25.07 37.04 25.09
CA LEU A 143 24.00 37.85 25.69
C LEU A 143 24.42 38.31 27.09
N PRO A 144 24.21 39.59 27.45
CA PRO A 144 24.54 40.12 28.77
C PRO A 144 23.47 39.66 29.77
N ILE A 145 23.42 38.37 30.07
CA ILE A 145 22.52 37.76 31.07
C ILE A 145 22.71 38.46 32.43
N LYS A 146 23.94 38.91 32.73
CA LYS A 146 24.25 39.72 33.92
C LYS A 146 23.46 41.03 33.98
N GLY A 147 23.20 41.69 32.85
CA GLY A 147 22.40 42.91 32.77
C GLY A 147 20.89 42.67 32.89
N MET A 148 20.40 41.53 32.39
CA MET A 148 18.98 41.16 32.52
C MET A 148 18.62 40.69 33.94
N ILE A 149 19.52 39.96 34.59
CA ILE A 149 19.36 39.57 36.00
C ILE A 149 19.44 40.80 36.91
N GLN A 150 20.35 41.75 36.65
CA GLN A 150 20.44 42.99 37.43
C GLN A 150 19.16 43.82 37.34
N LYS A 151 18.59 43.99 36.13
CA LYS A 151 17.31 44.69 35.94
C LYS A 151 16.15 44.01 36.66
N GLY A 152 16.12 42.68 36.71
CA GLY A 152 15.10 41.94 37.46
C GLY A 152 15.20 42.15 38.97
N ILE A 153 16.42 42.15 39.52
CA ILE A 153 16.65 42.40 40.95
C ILE A 153 16.35 43.86 41.30
N ASP A 154 16.73 44.81 40.43
CA ASP A 154 16.45 46.23 40.62
C ASP A 154 14.95 46.54 40.55
N LEU A 155 14.20 45.82 39.70
CA LEU A 155 12.75 45.93 39.62
C LEU A 155 12.09 45.44 40.92
N VAL A 156 12.50 44.27 41.45
CA VAL A 156 11.98 43.78 42.75
C VAL A 156 12.35 44.72 43.89
N LYS A 157 13.57 45.28 43.89
CA LYS A 157 13.98 46.29 44.87
C LYS A 157 13.21 47.60 44.75
N SER A 158 12.75 47.98 43.56
CA SER A 158 11.93 49.19 43.36
C SER A 158 10.46 49.04 43.77
N PHE A 159 10.00 47.81 44.04
CA PHE A 159 8.63 47.51 44.48
C PHE A 159 8.54 47.18 45.99
N LEU A 160 9.64 47.29 46.73
CA LEU A 160 9.65 47.24 48.19
C LEU A 160 9.99 48.65 48.72
N PRO A 161 9.22 49.21 49.66
CA PRO A 161 9.49 50.53 50.26
C PRO A 161 10.78 50.54 51.09
#